data_AF-A0A2X2SVD2-F1
#
_entry.id   AF-A0A2X2SVD2-F1
#
_cell.length_a   1.000
_cell.length_b   1.000
_cell.length_c   1.000
_cell.angle_alpha   90.00
_cell.angle_beta   90.00
_cell.angle_gamma   90.00
#
_symmetry.space_group_name_H-M   'P 1'
#
loop_
_entity.id
_entity.type
_entity.pdbx_description
1 polymer ?
#
loop_
_entity_poly.entity_id
_entity_poly.type
_entity_poly.pdbx_seq_one_letter_code
_entity_poly.pdbx_strand_id
1 'polypeptide(L)' 'MGGNGSGKTTLANLLVGLYPPDSGEIRLNGMPVTAEQREIYRQHFAAVFNDFFLFDDVG' A
#
# COMPACT_ATOMS: atom_id res chain seq x y z
N MET A 1 10.12 -10.39 15.74
CA MET A 1 9.71 -9.02 15.33
C MET A 1 10.81 -8.47 14.45
N GLY A 2 10.56 -8.22 13.17
CA GLY A 2 11.61 -7.75 12.26
C GLY A 2 12.12 -6.37 12.68
N GLY A 3 13.43 -6.16 12.71
CA GLY A 3 14.04 -4.88 13.11
C GLY A 3 13.72 -3.72 12.17
N ASN A 4 14.03 -2.50 12.61
CA ASN A 4 13.96 -1.30 11.77
C ASN A 4 14.82 -1.50 10.51
N GLY A 5 14.30 -1.10 9.35
CA GLY A 5 15.00 -1.24 8.07
C GLY A 5 14.83 -2.58 7.33
N SER A 6 14.13 -3.57 7.90
CA SER A 6 13.96 -4.88 7.23
C SER A 6 12.95 -4.88 6.05
N GLY A 7 12.47 -3.73 5.59
CA GLY A 7 11.54 -3.60 4.46
C GLY A 7 10.06 -3.88 4.76
N LYS A 8 9.66 -4.11 6.02
CA LYS A 8 8.26 -4.42 6.38
C LYS A 8 7.28 -3.32 5.99
N THR A 9 7.62 -2.07 6.26
CA THR A 9 6.79 -0.91 5.88
C THR A 9 6.68 -0.79 4.37
N THR A 10 7.80 -0.98 3.65
CA THR A 10 7.81 -1.00 2.19
C THR A 10 6.90 -2.10 1.62
N LEU A 11 7.00 -3.32 2.17
CA LEU A 11 6.14 -4.44 1.78
C LEU A 11 4.66 -4.17 2.07
N ALA A 12 4.34 -3.62 3.25
CA ALA A 12 2.98 -3.25 3.61
C ALA A 12 2.42 -2.20 2.64
N ASN A 13 3.20 -1.17 2.32
CA ASN A 13 2.78 -0.11 1.40
C ASN A 13 2.56 -0.61 -0.04
N LEU A 14 3.37 -1.58 -0.49
CA LEU A 14 3.14 -2.27 -1.77
C LEU A 14 1.84 -3.09 -1.74
N LEU A 15 1.61 -3.86 -0.68
CA LEU A 15 0.42 -4.71 -0.54
C LEU A 15 -0.88 -3.90 -0.50
N VAL A 16 -0.90 -2.79 0.22
CA VAL A 16 -2.09 -1.91 0.28
C VAL A 16 -2.24 -1.03 -0.98
N GLY A 17 -1.36 -1.18 -1.97
CA GLY A 17 -1.48 -0.48 -3.25
C GLY A 17 -1.15 1.01 -3.20
N LEU A 18 -0.36 1.45 -2.21
CA LEU A 18 0.13 2.82 -2.05
C LEU A 18 1.30 3.13 -3.00
N TYR A 19 2.15 2.13 -3.27
CA TYR A 19 3.17 2.19 -4.32
C TYR A 19 2.94 1.08 -5.35
N PRO A 20 3.16 1.35 -6.65
CA PRO A 20 3.26 0.28 -7.62
C PRO A 20 4.55 -0.53 -7.41
N PRO A 21 4.54 -1.86 -7.65
CA PRO A 21 5.76 -2.65 -7.63
C PRO A 21 6.64 -2.27 -8.83
N ASP A 22 7.94 -2.10 -8.59
CA ASP A 22 8.92 -1.83 -9.65
C ASP A 22 9.16 -3.06 -10.55
N SER A 23 8.92 -4.26 -10.01
CA SER A 23 8.99 -5.53 -10.73
C SER A 23 8.10 -6.59 -10.06
N GLY A 24 7.70 -7.62 -10.82
CA GLY A 24 6.73 -8.63 -10.37
C GLY A 24 5.29 -8.14 -10.48
N GLU A 25 4.37 -8.85 -9.83
CA GLU A 25 2.95 -8.53 -9.88
C GLU A 25 2.24 -8.84 -8.55
N ILE A 26 1.16 -8.10 -8.28
CA ILE A 26 0.24 -8.38 -7.18
C ILE A 26 -0.94 -9.15 -7.77
N ARG A 27 -1.32 -10.25 -7.14
CA ARG A 27 -2.49 -11.03 -7.54
C ARG A 27 -3.54 -11.04 -6.43
N LEU A 28 -4.79 -10.77 -6.78
CA LEU A 28 -5.95 -10.95 -5.92
C LEU A 28 -6.73 -12.17 -6.43
N ASN A 29 -6.92 -13.19 -5.58
CA ASN A 29 -7.60 -14.44 -5.96
C ASN A 29 -7.00 -15.10 -7.23
N GLY A 30 -5.67 -15.02 -7.38
CA GLY A 30 -4.95 -15.57 -8.53
C GLY A 30 -4.97 -14.69 -9.78
N MET A 31 -5.77 -13.63 -9.81
CA MET A 31 -5.85 -12.67 -10.92
C MET A 31 -4.89 -11.51 -10.70
N PRO A 32 -4.07 -11.12 -11.70
CA PRO A 32 -3.22 -9.94 -11.61
C PRO A 32 -4.05 -8.67 -11.35
N VAL A 33 -3.59 -7.82 -10.43
CA VAL A 33 -4.18 -6.51 -10.17
C VAL A 33 -3.58 -5.52 -11.16
N THR A 34 -4.37 -5.10 -12.15
CA THR A 34 -3.92 -4.12 -13.14
C THR A 34 -3.96 -2.70 -12.60
N ALA A 35 -3.43 -1.74 -13.37
CA ALA A 35 -3.47 -0.32 -13.00
C ALA A 35 -4.91 0.20 -12.88
N GLU A 36 -5.80 -0.25 -13.77
CA GLU A 36 -7.22 0.12 -13.81
C GLU A 36 -7.98 -0.43 -12.59
N GLN A 37 -7.60 -1.62 -12.11
CA GLN A 37 -8.23 -2.27 -10.95
C GLN A 37 -7.66 -1.76 -9.62
N ARG A 38 -6.56 -1.02 -9.63
CA ARG A 38 -5.82 -0.62 -8.42
C ARG A 38 -6.67 0.19 -7.44
N GLU A 39 -7.58 1.03 -7.95
CA GLU A 39 -8.50 1.80 -7.11
C GLU A 39 -9.48 0.91 -6.34
N ILE A 40 -10.15 -0.02 -7.03
CA ILE A 40 -11.07 -1.00 -6.40
C ILE A 40 -10.30 -1.93 -5.46
N TYR A 41 -9.08 -2.33 -5.84
CA TYR A 41 -8.20 -3.12 -4.99
C TYR A 41 -7.90 -2.42 -3.66
N ARG A 42 -7.59 -1.11 -3.67
CA ARG A 42 -7.34 -0.33 -2.44
C ARG A 42 -8.52 -0.30 -1.49
N GLN A 43 -9.75 -0.36 -2.00
CA GLN A 43 -10.97 -0.38 -1.17
C GLN A 43 -11.09 -1.63 -0.28
N HIS A 44 -10.30 -2.68 -0.54
CA HIS A 44 -10.26 -3.88 0.31
C HIS A 44 -9.46 -3.68 1.60
N PHE A 45 -8.73 -2.56 1.73
CA PHE A 45 -7.85 -2.31 2.85
C PHE A 45 -8.24 -1.02 3.58
N ALA A 46 -8.44 -1.13 4.89
CA ALA A 46 -8.39 0.01 5.79
C ALA A 46 -6.98 0.07 6.38
N ALA A 47 -6.13 0.92 5.82
CA ALA A 47 -4.78 1.06 6.31
C ALA A 47 -4.74 2.09 7.46
N VAL A 48 -4.45 1.62 8.67
CA VAL A 48 -4.15 2.49 9.82
C VAL A 48 -2.64 2.67 9.84
N PHE A 49 -2.16 3.76 9.22
CA PHE A 49 -0.76 4.14 9.32
C PHE A 49 -0.51 4.80 10.69
N ASN A 50 0.60 4.47 11.33
CA ASN A 50 1.02 5.09 12.59
C ASN A 50 1.62 6.50 12.39
N ASP A 51 1.48 7.08 11.20
CA ASP A 51 2.04 8.37 10.84
C ASP A 51 0.92 9.39 10.63
N PHE A 52 0.98 10.45 11.45
CA PHE A 52 0.03 11.56 11.49
C PHE A 52 -0.06 12.25 10.13
N PHE A 53 -1.24 12.24 9.51
CA PHE A 53 -1.59 13.27 8.53
C PHE A 53 -1.97 14.53 9.32
N LEU A 54 -0.97 15.34 9.72
CA LEU A 54 -1.22 16.73 10.06
C LEU A 54 -1.50 17.44 8.74
N PHE A 55 -2.77 17.64 8.41
CA PHE A 55 -3.14 18.62 7.39
C PHE A 55 -2.69 19.98 7.94
N ASP A 56 -1.73 20.63 7.28
CA ASP A 56 -1.54 22.06 7.48
C ASP A 56 -2.79 22.74 6.95
N ASP A 57 -3.65 23.16 7.88
CA ASP A 57 -4.78 24.03 7.62
C ASP A 57 -4.21 25.36 7.10
N VAL A 58 -4.52 25.71 5.86
CA VAL A 58 -4.24 27.04 5.35
C VAL A 58 -5.40 27.92 5.80
N GLY A 59 -5.24 28.51 6.98
CA GLY A 59 -6.16 29.48 7.60
C GLY A 59 -5.43 30.47 8.47
#